data_AF-A0A0D2BD16-F1
#
_entry.id   AF-A0A0D2BD16-F1
#
_cell.length_a   1.000
_cell.length_b   1.000
_cell.length_c   1.000
_cell.angle_alpha   90.00
_cell.angle_beta   90.00
_cell.angle_gamma   90.00
#
_symmetry.space_group_name_H-M   'P 1'
#
loop_
_entity.id
_entity.type
_entity.pdbx_description
1 polymer ?
#
loop_
_entity_poly.entity_id
_entity_poly.type
_entity_poly.pdbx_seq_one_letter_code
_entity_poly.pdbx_strand_id
1 'polypeptide(L)'
;MTECNCFASALQVSDSLHRTETALASTSFDHILSVARWAAAVVRQYASCSMCSDPSYFTIYVIILRKAASCYSSLAHSSSASSSPGTASSSSGSSSQGWFGATTRVRIGNFEVDTPLDDHTRSVILRTEVRRASEAAAQLESTLDSTSVKATRQVRDEAALTYQRGLVAVLREELAAVERLLYSV
;
A
#
# COMPACT_ATOMS: atom_id res chain seq x y z
N MET A 1 -0.97 -32.00 -3.38
CA MET A 1 -1.74 -30.74 -3.47
C MET A 1 -0.92 -29.68 -2.76
N THR A 2 -0.47 -28.65 -3.47
CA THR A 2 0.30 -27.53 -2.88
C THR A 2 -0.66 -26.59 -2.16
N GLU A 3 -0.37 -26.25 -0.91
CA GLU A 3 -1.19 -25.35 -0.09
C GLU A 3 -1.17 -23.91 -0.64
N CYS A 4 -2.34 -23.26 -0.74
CA CYS A 4 -2.45 -21.86 -1.17
C CYS A 4 -1.99 -20.93 -0.02
N ASN A 5 -0.86 -20.24 -0.17
CA ASN A 5 -0.35 -19.32 0.85
C ASN A 5 -0.96 -17.91 0.81
N CYS A 6 -1.89 -17.61 -0.11
CA CYS A 6 -2.40 -16.24 -0.29
C CYS A 6 -3.07 -15.72 0.98
N PHE A 7 -3.87 -16.54 1.65
CA PHE A 7 -4.55 -16.13 2.89
C PHE A 7 -3.57 -15.89 4.03
N ALA A 8 -2.55 -16.74 4.20
CA ALA A 8 -1.50 -16.53 5.18
C ALA A 8 -0.74 -15.22 4.92
N SER A 9 -0.38 -14.95 3.65
CA SER A 9 0.25 -13.68 3.25
C SER A 9 -0.68 -12.48 3.49
N ALA A 10 -1.98 -12.62 3.27
CA ALA A 10 -2.99 -11.60 3.56
C ALA A 10 -3.03 -11.26 5.06
N LEU A 11 -3.02 -12.26 5.93
CA LEU A 11 -2.99 -12.05 7.38
C LEU A 11 -1.70 -11.35 7.83
N GLN A 12 -0.55 -11.80 7.32
CA GLN A 12 0.75 -11.22 7.68
C GLN A 12 0.86 -9.75 7.25
N VAL A 13 0.42 -9.42 6.03
CA VAL A 13 0.46 -8.04 5.56
C VAL A 13 -0.60 -7.18 6.25
N SER A 14 -1.75 -7.75 6.62
CA SER A 14 -2.78 -7.03 7.39
C SER A 14 -2.29 -6.66 8.78
N ASP A 15 -1.60 -7.57 9.49
CA ASP A 15 -0.98 -7.27 10.79
C ASP A 15 0.11 -6.20 10.64
N SER A 16 0.95 -6.33 9.61
CA SER A 16 2.01 -5.35 9.35
C SER A 16 1.44 -3.96 9.04
N LEU A 17 0.43 -3.86 8.17
CA LEU A 17 -0.28 -2.61 7.87
C LEU A 17 -0.90 -2.01 9.14
N HIS A 18 -1.53 -2.83 9.98
CA HIS A 18 -2.14 -2.35 11.22
C HIS A 18 -1.10 -1.77 12.18
N ARG A 19 0.04 -2.44 12.36
CA ARG A 19 1.15 -1.94 13.19
C ARG A 19 1.75 -0.67 12.62
N THR A 20 1.91 -0.59 11.31
CA THR A 20 2.38 0.62 10.62
C THR A 20 1.40 1.78 10.83
N GLU A 21 0.10 1.54 10.71
CA GLU A 21 -0.95 2.55 10.90
C GLU A 21 -1.01 3.07 12.34
N THR A 22 -0.84 2.22 13.35
CA THR A 22 -0.81 2.65 14.76
C THR A 22 0.47 3.40 15.11
N ALA A 23 1.59 3.10 14.45
CA ALA A 23 2.88 3.74 14.66
C ALA A 23 3.21 4.81 13.60
N LEU A 24 2.22 5.31 12.85
CA LEU A 24 2.47 6.08 11.63
C LEU A 24 3.28 7.36 11.88
N ALA A 25 3.12 7.97 13.06
CA ALA A 25 3.82 9.20 13.44
C ALA A 25 5.33 9.00 13.71
N SER A 26 5.76 7.78 14.03
CA SER A 26 7.15 7.43 14.36
C SER A 26 7.80 6.49 13.35
N THR A 27 7.06 6.07 12.33
CA THR A 27 7.54 5.11 11.33
C THR A 27 8.20 5.83 10.16
N SER A 28 9.33 5.29 9.67
CA SER A 28 10.04 5.86 8.53
C SER A 28 9.24 5.75 7.22
N PHE A 29 9.46 6.71 6.32
CA PHE A 29 8.87 6.72 4.97
C PHE A 29 9.07 5.39 4.24
N ASP A 30 10.31 4.90 4.21
CA ASP A 30 10.68 3.65 3.54
C ASP A 30 9.91 2.45 4.12
N HIS A 31 9.70 2.40 5.44
CA HIS A 31 8.96 1.30 6.05
C HIS A 31 7.48 1.35 5.67
N ILE A 32 6.82 2.51 5.80
CA ILE A 32 5.41 2.68 5.40
C ILE A 32 5.22 2.29 3.93
N LEU A 33 6.11 2.78 3.06
CA LEU A 33 6.08 2.48 1.64
C LEU A 33 6.28 0.98 1.36
N SER A 34 7.22 0.33 2.06
CA SER A 34 7.50 -1.09 1.88
C SER A 34 6.31 -1.98 2.23
N VAL A 35 5.61 -1.67 3.33
CA VAL A 35 4.43 -2.42 3.80
C VAL A 35 3.25 -2.20 2.86
N ALA A 36 3.01 -0.95 2.43
CA ALA A 36 1.96 -0.64 1.45
C ALA A 36 2.22 -1.30 0.07
N ARG A 37 3.48 -1.37 -0.37
CA ARG A 37 3.89 -2.09 -1.58
C ARG A 37 3.64 -3.60 -1.44
N TRP A 38 3.98 -4.17 -0.30
CA TRP A 38 3.74 -5.59 -0.02
C TRP A 38 2.23 -5.90 -0.05
N ALA A 39 1.40 -5.02 0.49
CA ALA A 39 -0.06 -5.15 0.44
C ALA A 39 -0.57 -5.26 -1.00
N ALA A 40 -0.14 -4.37 -1.90
CA ALA A 40 -0.50 -4.43 -3.31
C ALA A 40 0.03 -5.71 -3.99
N ALA A 41 1.21 -6.21 -3.63
CA ALA A 41 1.73 -7.48 -4.15
C ALA A 41 0.89 -8.69 -3.73
N VAL A 42 0.48 -8.75 -2.45
CA VAL A 42 -0.37 -9.83 -1.92
C VAL A 42 -1.74 -9.85 -2.62
N VAL A 43 -2.31 -8.68 -2.92
CA VAL A 43 -3.60 -8.62 -3.63
C VAL A 43 -3.47 -9.11 -5.07
N ARG A 44 -2.40 -8.73 -5.78
CA ARG A 44 -2.10 -9.28 -7.13
C ARG A 44 -1.89 -10.79 -7.09
N GLN A 45 -1.17 -11.28 -6.08
CA GLN A 45 -0.98 -12.72 -5.88
C GLN A 45 -2.33 -13.42 -5.72
N TYR A 46 -3.24 -12.90 -4.88
CA TYR A 46 -4.58 -13.45 -4.79
C TYR A 46 -5.29 -13.40 -6.14
N ALA A 47 -5.33 -12.25 -6.82
CA ALA A 47 -6.05 -12.10 -8.08
C ALA A 47 -5.63 -13.13 -9.13
N SER A 48 -4.33 -13.40 -9.24
CA SER A 48 -3.76 -14.39 -10.16
C SER A 48 -3.88 -15.86 -9.69
N CYS A 49 -4.18 -16.10 -8.42
CA CYS A 49 -4.19 -17.44 -7.85
C CYS A 49 -5.47 -18.21 -8.18
N SER A 50 -5.33 -19.32 -8.91
CA SER A 50 -6.43 -20.23 -9.27
C SER A 50 -6.83 -21.19 -8.13
N MET A 51 -5.95 -21.42 -7.15
CA MET A 51 -6.18 -22.35 -6.04
C MET A 51 -7.01 -21.75 -4.91
N CYS A 52 -7.04 -20.41 -4.82
CA CYS A 52 -7.77 -19.71 -3.79
C CYS A 52 -9.20 -19.41 -4.28
N SER A 53 -10.15 -20.26 -3.88
CA SER A 53 -11.53 -20.24 -4.36
C SER A 53 -12.56 -19.72 -3.36
N ASP A 54 -12.14 -19.38 -2.13
CA ASP A 54 -13.06 -18.86 -1.13
C ASP A 54 -13.41 -17.39 -1.44
N PRO A 55 -14.68 -17.07 -1.74
CA PRO A 55 -15.12 -15.71 -2.03
C PRO A 55 -15.11 -14.80 -0.81
N SER A 56 -15.19 -15.34 0.41
CA SER A 56 -15.19 -14.54 1.64
C SER A 56 -13.87 -13.81 1.83
N TYR A 57 -12.78 -14.35 1.30
CA TYR A 57 -11.45 -13.73 1.39
C TYR A 57 -11.32 -12.49 0.52
N PHE A 58 -12.17 -12.30 -0.49
CA PHE A 58 -12.15 -11.12 -1.35
C PHE A 58 -12.16 -9.82 -0.55
N THR A 59 -13.06 -9.74 0.44
CA THR A 59 -13.22 -8.56 1.30
C THR A 59 -11.94 -8.21 2.05
N ILE A 60 -11.16 -9.22 2.45
CA ILE A 60 -9.88 -9.02 3.14
C ILE A 60 -8.87 -8.33 2.22
N TYR A 61 -8.77 -8.75 0.96
CA TYR A 61 -7.87 -8.11 0.00
C TYR A 61 -8.30 -6.68 -0.34
N VAL A 62 -9.61 -6.39 -0.37
CA VAL A 62 -10.08 -5.00 -0.47
C VAL A 62 -9.63 -4.20 0.75
N ILE A 63 -9.86 -4.70 1.96
CA ILE A 63 -9.45 -4.02 3.21
C ILE A 63 -7.95 -3.74 3.23
N ILE A 64 -7.13 -4.71 2.81
CA ILE A 64 -5.68 -4.58 2.69
C ILE A 64 -5.31 -3.42 1.75
N LEU A 65 -5.92 -3.32 0.57
CA LEU A 65 -5.66 -2.21 -0.35
C LEU A 65 -6.16 -0.87 0.16
N ARG A 66 -7.32 -0.82 0.85
CA ARG A 66 -7.82 0.42 1.47
C ARG A 66 -6.88 0.93 2.56
N LYS A 67 -6.34 0.01 3.37
CA LYS A 67 -5.31 0.35 4.38
C LYS A 67 -4.03 0.84 3.72
N ALA A 68 -3.58 0.22 2.63
CA ALA A 68 -2.45 0.73 1.86
C ALA A 68 -2.73 2.13 1.27
N ALA A 69 -3.95 2.38 0.77
CA ALA A 69 -4.38 3.70 0.28
C ALA A 69 -4.33 4.77 1.39
N SER A 70 -4.77 4.42 2.61
CA SER A 70 -4.62 5.29 3.79
C SER A 70 -3.15 5.63 4.06
N CYS A 71 -2.25 4.63 4.04
CA CYS A 71 -0.82 4.87 4.19
C CYS A 71 -0.27 5.81 3.10
N TYR A 72 -0.63 5.61 1.83
CA TYR A 72 -0.21 6.52 0.76
C TYR A 72 -0.75 7.94 0.94
N SER A 73 -2.01 8.08 1.38
CA SER A 73 -2.59 9.38 1.72
C SER A 73 -1.77 10.09 2.80
N SER A 74 -1.43 9.39 3.88
CA SER A 74 -0.61 9.98 4.94
C SER A 74 0.80 10.37 4.47
N LEU A 75 1.41 9.56 3.60
CA LEU A 75 2.71 9.89 2.97
C LEU A 75 2.61 11.08 1.99
N ALA A 76 1.46 11.28 1.34
CA ALA A 76 1.25 12.44 0.48
C ALA A 76 1.14 13.74 1.30
N HIS A 77 0.45 13.70 2.44
CA HIS A 77 0.28 14.85 3.34
C HIS A 77 1.55 15.21 4.13
N SER A 78 2.54 14.33 4.20
CA SER A 78 3.78 14.57 4.96
C SER A 78 4.80 15.46 4.24
N SER A 79 4.39 16.28 3.26
CA SER A 79 5.25 17.27 2.58
C SER A 79 5.84 18.27 3.56
N SER A 80 7.13 18.08 3.85
CA SER A 80 8.19 19.06 4.13
C SER A 80 7.74 20.42 4.71
N ALA A 81 7.36 20.42 5.98
CA ALA A 81 7.71 21.58 6.81
C ALA A 81 9.24 21.62 6.94
N SER A 82 9.87 22.62 6.31
CA SER A 82 11.29 23.03 6.40
C SER A 82 12.33 22.38 5.47
N SER A 83 12.32 22.79 4.21
CA SER A 83 13.54 22.94 3.42
C SER A 83 14.28 24.21 3.86
N SER A 84 14.97 24.15 5.01
CA SER A 84 16.07 25.07 5.32
C SER A 84 17.35 24.23 5.37
N PRO A 85 18.35 24.48 4.51
CA PRO A 85 19.63 23.78 4.58
C PRO A 85 20.43 24.31 5.78
N GLY A 86 20.05 23.88 6.99
CA GLY A 86 20.74 24.17 8.23
C GLY A 86 21.76 23.07 8.53
N THR A 87 23.02 23.32 8.18
CA THR A 87 24.26 22.78 8.78
C THR A 87 24.17 21.40 9.42
N ALA A 88 24.78 20.42 8.75
CA ALA A 88 25.23 19.17 9.34
C ALA A 88 26.13 19.47 10.57
N SER A 89 25.54 19.33 11.75
CA SER A 89 26.28 19.21 13.01
C SER A 89 26.08 17.80 13.52
N SER A 90 27.17 17.06 13.44
CA SER A 90 27.43 15.80 14.12
C SER A 90 27.04 15.86 15.60
N SER A 91 26.11 15.00 16.01
CA SER A 91 26.08 14.49 17.39
C SER A 91 25.33 13.16 17.46
N SER A 92 26.08 12.15 17.89
CA SER A 92 25.64 10.88 18.43
C SER A 92 24.57 11.03 19.52
N GLY A 93 23.51 10.25 19.42
CA GLY A 93 22.69 9.85 20.56
C GLY A 93 21.38 10.63 20.75
N SER A 94 20.34 9.84 20.96
CA SER A 94 19.02 10.20 21.47
C SER A 94 17.96 10.66 20.45
N SER A 95 17.01 9.75 20.29
CA SER A 95 15.61 9.92 19.92
C SER A 95 14.99 11.27 20.28
N SER A 96 14.63 12.06 19.27
CA SER A 96 13.57 13.08 19.31
C SER A 96 12.96 13.15 17.90
N GLN A 97 11.80 12.52 17.70
CA GLN A 97 10.49 13.19 17.75
C GLN A 97 10.41 14.42 16.85
N GLY A 98 9.87 14.20 15.67
CA GLY A 98 9.46 15.23 14.72
C GLY A 98 9.50 14.65 13.32
N TRP A 99 8.47 14.89 12.52
CA TRP A 99 8.34 14.54 11.10
C TRP A 99 9.43 15.20 10.22
N PHE A 100 10.70 15.03 10.54
CA PHE A 100 11.81 15.69 9.87
C PHE A 100 12.34 14.81 8.75
N GLY A 101 11.89 15.13 7.53
CA GLY A 101 12.45 14.68 6.26
C GLY A 101 12.17 13.22 5.93
N ALA A 102 11.43 12.97 4.85
CA ALA A 102 11.45 11.66 4.23
C ALA A 102 12.90 11.39 3.78
N THR A 103 13.59 10.48 4.46
CA THR A 103 14.92 10.02 4.05
C THR A 103 14.77 8.68 3.34
N THR A 104 15.60 8.46 2.33
CA THR A 104 15.77 7.13 1.72
C THR A 104 17.14 6.58 2.06
N ARG A 105 17.15 5.31 2.41
CA ARG A 105 18.37 4.58 2.78
C ARG A 105 19.08 4.06 1.54
N VAL A 106 20.23 4.63 1.22
CA VAL A 106 21.09 4.21 0.11
C VAL A 106 22.20 3.31 0.63
N ARG A 107 22.29 2.08 0.11
CA ARG A 107 23.35 1.13 0.45
C ARG A 107 24.29 0.90 -0.74
N ILE A 108 25.58 1.18 -0.56
CA ILE A 108 26.65 0.90 -1.53
C ILE A 108 27.66 -0.04 -0.86
N GLY A 109 27.55 -1.33 -1.17
CA GLY A 109 28.33 -2.38 -0.50
C GLY A 109 27.98 -2.49 0.99
N ASN A 110 28.95 -2.15 1.86
CA ASN A 110 28.77 -2.12 3.32
C ASN A 110 28.48 -0.72 3.87
N PHE A 111 28.47 0.31 3.01
CA PHE A 111 28.14 1.67 3.40
C PHE A 111 26.63 1.90 3.28
N GLU A 112 26.02 2.47 4.31
CA GLU A 112 24.60 2.80 4.38
C GLU A 112 24.47 4.25 4.82
N VAL A 113 23.77 5.07 4.03
CA VAL A 113 23.53 6.48 4.33
C VAL A 113 22.06 6.82 4.10
N ASP A 114 21.47 7.53 5.04
CA ASP A 114 20.14 8.10 4.89
C ASP A 114 20.26 9.44 4.16
N THR A 115 19.67 9.52 2.96
CA THR A 115 19.68 10.73 2.13
C THR A 115 18.31 11.40 2.15
N PRO A 116 18.23 12.73 2.31
CA PRO A 116 16.95 13.42 2.23
C PRO A 116 16.36 13.24 0.84
N LEU A 117 15.11 12.80 0.79
CA LEU A 117 14.36 12.64 -0.44
C LEU A 117 13.71 13.99 -0.76
N ASP A 118 14.03 14.56 -1.91
CA ASP A 118 13.36 15.76 -2.39
C ASP A 118 11.87 15.47 -2.67
N ASP A 119 11.02 16.47 -2.50
CA ASP A 119 9.56 16.30 -2.64
C ASP A 119 9.14 15.85 -4.03
N HIS A 120 9.91 16.22 -5.06
CA HIS A 120 9.66 15.78 -6.42
C HIS A 120 9.91 14.28 -6.58
N THR A 121 11.08 13.77 -6.18
CA THR A 121 11.38 12.33 -6.17
C THR A 121 10.37 11.56 -5.33
N ARG A 122 10.01 12.09 -4.15
CA ARG A 122 9.00 11.48 -3.28
C ARG A 122 7.64 11.36 -3.96
N SER A 123 7.16 12.43 -4.58
CA SER A 123 5.86 12.42 -5.28
C SER A 123 5.88 11.45 -6.46
N VAL A 124 6.98 11.36 -7.22
CA VAL A 124 7.14 10.40 -8.33
C VAL A 124 7.09 8.95 -7.82
N ILE A 125 7.80 8.65 -6.72
CA ILE A 125 7.76 7.32 -6.09
C ILE A 125 6.34 6.99 -5.64
N LEU A 126 5.69 7.91 -4.90
CA LEU A 126 4.32 7.70 -4.42
C LEU A 126 3.32 7.51 -5.56
N ARG A 127 3.39 8.31 -6.62
CA ARG A 127 2.53 8.13 -7.82
C ARG A 127 2.72 6.75 -8.44
N THR A 128 3.96 6.29 -8.52
CA THR A 128 4.27 4.96 -9.06
C THR A 128 3.67 3.85 -8.20
N GLU A 129 3.72 3.97 -6.86
CA GLU A 129 3.14 2.97 -5.96
C GLU A 129 1.60 3.03 -5.92
N VAL A 130 1.00 4.22 -5.96
CA VAL A 130 -0.47 4.39 -6.08
C VAL A 130 -0.97 3.78 -7.39
N ARG A 131 -0.25 3.96 -8.51
CA ARG A 131 -0.56 3.30 -9.78
C ARG A 131 -0.49 1.78 -9.68
N ARG A 132 0.52 1.22 -9.00
CA ARG A 132 0.59 -0.23 -8.76
C ARG A 132 -0.57 -0.74 -7.91
N ALA A 133 -1.03 0.05 -6.94
CA ALA A 133 -2.20 -0.29 -6.13
C ALA A 133 -3.50 -0.22 -6.96
N SER A 134 -3.63 0.75 -7.87
CA SER A 134 -4.80 0.83 -8.76
C SER A 134 -4.83 -0.32 -9.78
N GLU A 135 -3.68 -0.74 -10.30
CA GLU A 135 -3.55 -1.96 -11.10
C GLU A 135 -3.96 -3.20 -10.30
N ALA A 136 -3.54 -3.31 -9.04
CA ALA A 136 -3.94 -4.40 -8.15
C ALA A 136 -5.46 -4.41 -7.89
N ALA A 137 -6.09 -3.23 -7.73
CA ALA A 137 -7.53 -3.10 -7.59
C ALA A 137 -8.27 -3.53 -8.87
N ALA A 138 -7.76 -3.17 -10.05
CA ALA A 138 -8.33 -3.60 -11.32
C ALA A 138 -8.21 -5.13 -11.53
N GLN A 139 -7.09 -5.73 -11.13
CA GLN A 139 -6.95 -7.19 -11.13
C GLN A 139 -7.94 -7.85 -10.17
N LEU A 140 -8.15 -7.26 -9.00
CA LEU A 140 -9.15 -7.75 -8.04
C LEU A 140 -10.56 -7.67 -8.63
N GLU A 141 -10.91 -6.58 -9.33
CA GLU A 141 -12.17 -6.45 -10.06
C GLU A 141 -12.37 -7.55 -11.10
N SER A 142 -11.34 -7.84 -11.90
CA SER A 142 -11.40 -8.89 -12.94
C SER A 142 -11.68 -10.29 -12.38
N THR A 143 -11.40 -10.51 -11.09
CA THR A 143 -11.75 -11.80 -10.46
C THR A 143 -13.25 -12.00 -10.26
N LEU A 144 -14.04 -10.91 -10.29
CA LEU A 144 -15.50 -10.90 -10.20
C LEU A 144 -16.19 -10.98 -11.57
N ASP A 145 -15.44 -10.91 -12.67
CA ASP A 145 -16.01 -11.05 -14.01
C ASP A 145 -16.48 -12.49 -14.25
N SER A 146 -17.60 -12.65 -14.96
CA SER A 146 -18.22 -13.97 -15.18
C SER A 146 -17.31 -15.00 -15.86
N THR A 147 -16.23 -14.55 -16.50
CA THR A 147 -15.19 -15.38 -17.13
C THR A 147 -14.13 -15.90 -16.15
N SER A 148 -14.09 -15.38 -14.93
CA SER A 148 -13.12 -15.78 -13.89
C SER A 148 -13.47 -17.14 -13.29
N VAL A 149 -12.44 -17.96 -13.03
CA VAL A 149 -12.57 -19.24 -12.30
C VAL A 149 -13.15 -19.03 -10.90
N LYS A 150 -12.94 -17.85 -10.31
CA LYS A 150 -13.49 -17.49 -8.99
C LYS A 150 -14.96 -17.08 -9.08
N ALA A 151 -15.33 -16.32 -10.12
CA ALA A 151 -16.71 -15.91 -10.35
C ALA A 151 -17.61 -17.09 -10.72
N THR A 152 -17.12 -18.02 -11.53
CA THR A 152 -17.85 -19.25 -11.93
C THR A 152 -18.16 -20.18 -10.75
N ARG A 153 -17.40 -20.10 -9.65
CA ARG A 153 -17.72 -20.79 -8.38
C ARG A 153 -18.68 -19.98 -7.48
N GLN A 154 -18.76 -18.66 -7.67
CA GLN A 154 -19.60 -17.72 -6.91
C GLN A 154 -21.05 -17.58 -7.42
N VAL A 155 -21.47 -18.36 -8.43
CA VAL A 155 -22.73 -18.23 -9.21
C VAL A 155 -24.04 -18.42 -8.38
N ARG A 156 -24.05 -18.20 -7.06
CA ARG A 156 -25.26 -18.34 -6.23
C ARG A 156 -25.69 -17.11 -5.43
N ASP A 157 -24.94 -16.01 -5.39
CA ASP A 157 -25.36 -14.82 -4.65
C ASP A 157 -25.05 -13.50 -5.39
N GLU A 158 -26.05 -13.00 -6.13
CA GLU A 158 -26.00 -11.73 -6.87
C GLU A 158 -25.84 -10.51 -5.93
N ALA A 159 -26.39 -10.58 -4.71
CA ALA A 159 -26.25 -9.52 -3.73
C ALA A 159 -24.79 -9.43 -3.23
N ALA A 160 -24.15 -10.58 -2.98
CA ALA A 160 -22.74 -10.63 -2.60
C ALA A 160 -21.81 -10.07 -3.70
N LEU A 161 -22.06 -10.41 -4.96
CA LEU A 161 -21.31 -9.85 -6.10
C LEU A 161 -21.48 -8.35 -6.23
N THR A 162 -22.72 -7.85 -6.08
CA THR A 162 -23.02 -6.41 -6.12
C THR A 162 -22.29 -5.67 -4.99
N TYR A 163 -22.31 -6.24 -3.79
CA TYR A 163 -21.57 -5.70 -2.64
C TYR A 163 -20.05 -5.66 -2.90
N GLN A 164 -19.47 -6.76 -3.40
CA GLN A 164 -18.03 -6.85 -3.70
C GLN A 164 -17.60 -5.85 -4.79
N ARG A 165 -18.41 -5.66 -5.84
CA ARG A 165 -18.18 -4.62 -6.85
C ARG A 165 -18.25 -3.22 -6.25
N GLY A 166 -19.23 -2.96 -5.38
CA GLY A 166 -19.34 -1.70 -4.65
C GLY A 166 -18.10 -1.40 -3.80
N LEU A 167 -17.54 -2.41 -3.13
CA LEU A 167 -16.30 -2.28 -2.36
C LEU A 167 -15.10 -1.89 -3.23
N VAL A 168 -14.96 -2.49 -4.42
CA VAL A 168 -13.89 -2.12 -5.36
C VAL A 168 -14.08 -0.71 -5.91
N ALA A 169 -15.31 -0.32 -6.23
CA ALA A 169 -15.61 1.03 -6.69
C ALA A 169 -15.17 2.10 -5.67
N VAL A 170 -15.51 1.90 -4.38
CA VAL A 170 -15.06 2.77 -3.29
C VAL A 170 -13.53 2.78 -3.18
N LEU A 171 -12.88 1.62 -3.24
CA LEU A 171 -11.41 1.54 -3.20
C LEU A 171 -10.75 2.32 -4.36
N ARG A 172 -11.31 2.24 -5.58
CA ARG A 172 -10.79 2.98 -6.74
C ARG A 172 -10.94 4.49 -6.55
N GLU A 173 -12.06 4.93 -5.97
CA GLU A 173 -12.26 6.34 -5.63
C GLU A 173 -11.25 6.83 -4.59
N GLU A 174 -10.97 6.04 -3.56
CA GLU A 174 -9.95 6.34 -2.55
C GLU A 174 -8.55 6.47 -3.18
N LEU A 175 -8.15 5.52 -4.03
CA LEU A 175 -6.86 5.58 -4.74
C LEU A 175 -6.77 6.79 -5.68
N ALA A 176 -7.86 7.11 -6.40
CA ALA A 176 -7.93 8.30 -7.26
C ALA A 176 -7.88 9.61 -6.45
N ALA A 177 -8.40 9.62 -5.22
CA ALA A 177 -8.26 10.75 -4.32
C ALA A 177 -6.80 10.96 -3.90
N VAL A 178 -6.08 9.89 -3.55
CA VAL A 178 -4.64 9.97 -3.24
C VAL A 178 -3.84 10.46 -4.45
N GLU A 179 -4.13 9.95 -5.63
CA GLU A 179 -3.47 10.40 -6.86
C GLU A 179 -3.67 11.91 -7.10
N ARG A 180 -4.90 12.42 -6.92
CA ARG A 180 -5.19 13.87 -7.02
C ARG A 180 -4.41 14.70 -6.02
N LEU A 181 -4.25 14.24 -4.78
CA LEU A 181 -3.43 14.90 -3.76
C LEU A 181 -1.97 15.02 -4.19
N LEU A 182 -1.43 13.98 -4.85
CA LEU A 182 -0.06 13.99 -5.37
C LEU A 182 0.13 14.92 -6.58
N TYR A 183 -0.94 15.40 -7.23
CA TYR A 183 -0.86 16.40 -8.30
C TYR A 183 -0.99 17.85 -7.79
N SER A 184 -1.47 18.04 -6.56
CA SER A 184 -1.56 19.37 -5.93
C SER A 184 -0.28 19.84 -5.22
N VAL A 185 0.71 18.95 -5.10
CA VAL A 185 2.05 19.22 -4.55
C VAL A 185 3.04 19.38 -5.70
#